data_AF-A0A922K2Z9-F1
#
_entry.id   AF-A0A922K2Z9-F1
#
_cell.length_a   1.000
_cell.length_b   1.000
_cell.length_c   1.000
_cell.angle_alpha   90.00
_cell.angle_beta   90.00
_cell.angle_gamma   90.00
#
_symmetry.space_group_name_H-M   'P 1'
#
loop_
_entity.id
_entity.type
_entity.pdbx_description
1 polymer ?
#
loop_
_entity_poly.entity_id
_entity_poly.type
_entity_poly.pdbx_seq_one_letter_code
_entity_poly.pdbx_strand_id
1 'polypeptide(L)'
;MYYSPTIVQMAGFESNQLAILLSLIVAGMNAAGTILGIYLIDHVGRKKLALTSLSGVFVSLLILSGAFFAESSNSTNALYGWIAVLGLALYIGFFSPGMGPVPWTVNSEIYPEAYRGMCGGMAATVNWISNLIVAQSFLSLAEAAGTGATFLILAGIAAVAFVFVIAYVPETKGLTFEEVEKIWKERAWGRDGQDAERLLEQGNES
;
A
#
# COMPACT_ATOMS: atom_id res chain seq x y z
N MET A 1 -2.18 12.09 -1.22
CA MET A 1 -3.30 13.06 -1.25
C MET A 1 -3.12 14.17 -0.23
N TYR A 2 -2.93 13.89 1.07
CA TYR A 2 -2.77 14.95 2.10
C TYR A 2 -1.69 16.00 1.80
N TYR A 3 -0.50 15.58 1.37
CA TYR A 3 0.64 16.47 1.07
C TYR A 3 0.87 16.70 -0.42
N SER A 4 0.01 16.19 -1.30
CA SER A 4 0.17 16.33 -2.75
C SER A 4 0.34 17.79 -3.21
N PRO A 5 -0.49 18.77 -2.79
CA PRO A 5 -0.28 20.17 -3.14
C PRO A 5 1.00 20.75 -2.54
N THR A 6 1.36 20.38 -1.31
CA THR A 6 2.59 20.84 -0.65
C THR A 6 3.83 20.29 -1.36
N ILE A 7 3.83 19.03 -1.81
CA ILE A 7 4.92 18.43 -2.58
C ILE A 7 5.10 19.13 -3.94
N VAL A 8 3.99 19.49 -4.60
CA VAL A 8 4.02 20.23 -5.87
C VAL A 8 4.53 21.67 -5.66
N GLN A 9 4.16 22.31 -4.54
CA GLN A 9 4.70 23.62 -4.17
C GLN A 9 6.20 23.55 -3.82
N MET A 10 6.61 22.52 -3.06
CA MET A 10 8.02 22.27 -2.73
C MET A 10 8.87 21.99 -3.98
N ALA A 11 8.27 21.47 -5.06
CA ALA A 11 8.91 21.23 -6.36
C ALA A 11 9.04 22.49 -7.24
N GLY A 12 8.74 23.68 -6.72
CA GLY A 12 9.00 24.97 -7.39
C GLY A 12 7.82 25.55 -8.19
N PHE A 13 6.61 24.99 -8.09
CA PHE A 13 5.42 25.56 -8.73
C PHE A 13 4.72 26.56 -7.78
N GLU A 14 5.14 27.83 -7.81
CA GLU A 14 4.61 28.91 -6.94
C GLU A 14 3.16 29.34 -7.25
N SER A 15 2.57 28.92 -8.38
CA SER A 15 1.20 29.28 -8.73
C SER A 15 0.17 28.38 -8.04
N ASN A 16 -0.58 28.93 -7.08
CA ASN A 16 -1.69 28.25 -6.42
C ASN A 16 -2.71 27.63 -7.40
N GLN A 17 -2.95 28.26 -8.56
CA GLN A 17 -3.85 27.71 -9.58
C GLN A 17 -3.30 26.42 -10.22
N LEU A 18 -1.99 26.38 -10.51
CA LEU A 18 -1.37 25.18 -11.07
C LEU A 18 -1.28 24.05 -10.04
N ALA A 19 -0.98 24.36 -8.78
CA ALA A 19 -0.95 23.36 -7.70
C ALA A 19 -2.33 22.71 -7.47
N ILE A 20 -3.41 23.51 -7.51
CA ILE A 20 -4.78 23.00 -7.41
C ILE A 20 -5.14 22.15 -8.64
N LEU A 21 -4.82 22.61 -9.84
CA LEU A 21 -5.13 21.88 -11.08
C LEU A 21 -4.39 20.53 -11.14
N LEU A 22 -3.10 20.51 -10.78
CA LEU A 22 -2.31 19.28 -10.72
C LEU A 22 -2.85 18.32 -9.64
N SER A 23 -3.30 18.86 -8.50
CA SER A 23 -3.94 18.05 -7.46
C SER A 23 -5.27 17.45 -7.91
N LEU A 24 -6.04 18.16 -8.73
CA LEU A 24 -7.28 17.66 -9.32
C LEU A 24 -7.01 16.51 -10.30
N ILE A 25 -5.99 16.64 -11.15
CA ILE A 25 -5.57 15.58 -12.08
C ILE A 25 -5.12 14.34 -11.30
N VAL A 26 -4.33 14.54 -10.25
CA VAL A 26 -3.90 13.50 -9.30
C VAL A 26 -5.10 12.78 -8.67
N ALA A 27 -6.10 13.51 -8.22
CA ALA A 27 -7.31 12.93 -7.65
C ALA A 27 -8.11 12.13 -8.69
N GLY A 28 -8.23 12.66 -9.91
CA GLY A 28 -8.85 11.97 -11.05
C GLY A 28 -8.14 10.68 -11.43
N MET A 29 -6.81 10.70 -11.48
CA MET A 29 -6.00 9.49 -11.70
C MET A 29 -6.22 8.45 -10.59
N ASN A 30 -6.37 8.88 -9.34
CA ASN A 30 -6.69 7.97 -8.24
C ASN A 30 -8.09 7.37 -8.37
N ALA A 31 -9.09 8.16 -8.75
CA ALA A 31 -10.44 7.64 -8.99
C ALA A 31 -10.44 6.61 -10.14
N ALA A 32 -9.81 6.95 -11.28
CA ALA A 32 -9.70 6.06 -12.43
C ALA A 32 -8.89 4.80 -12.12
N GLY A 33 -7.76 4.95 -11.42
CA GLY A 33 -6.92 3.83 -10.98
C GLY A 33 -7.65 2.89 -10.04
N THR A 34 -8.53 3.41 -9.18
CA THR A 34 -9.34 2.58 -8.28
C THR A 34 -10.35 1.75 -9.06
N ILE A 35 -11.04 2.35 -10.05
CA ILE A 35 -11.96 1.63 -10.95
C ILE A 35 -11.21 0.51 -11.68
N LEU A 36 -10.03 0.81 -12.22
CA LEU A 36 -9.18 -0.19 -12.85
C LEU A 36 -8.74 -1.28 -11.86
N GLY A 37 -8.42 -0.91 -10.62
CA GLY A 37 -8.07 -1.82 -9.55
C GLY A 37 -9.18 -2.82 -9.22
N ILE A 38 -10.43 -2.35 -9.18
CA ILE A 38 -11.62 -3.22 -8.98
C ILE A 38 -11.73 -4.26 -10.11
N TYR A 39 -11.39 -3.91 -11.35
CA TYR A 39 -11.38 -4.88 -12.45
C TYR A 39 -10.18 -5.85 -12.37
N LEU A 40 -9.00 -5.33 -12.04
CA LEU A 40 -7.75 -6.10 -12.02
C LEU A 40 -7.66 -7.07 -10.83
N ILE A 41 -8.29 -6.77 -9.70
CA ILE A 41 -8.22 -7.61 -8.49
C ILE A 41 -8.77 -9.02 -8.72
N ASP A 42 -9.78 -9.15 -9.57
CA ASP A 42 -10.39 -10.43 -9.93
C ASP A 42 -9.65 -11.14 -11.07
N HIS A 43 -9.00 -10.40 -11.97
CA HIS A 43 -8.24 -10.99 -13.07
C HIS A 43 -6.83 -11.42 -12.67
N VAL A 44 -6.06 -10.56 -11.99
CA VAL A 44 -4.65 -10.78 -11.68
C VAL A 44 -4.45 -11.57 -10.38
N GLY A 45 -5.35 -11.38 -9.41
CA GLY A 45 -5.22 -11.92 -8.05
C GLY A 45 -4.69 -10.89 -7.07
N ARG A 46 -5.00 -11.08 -5.78
CA ARG A 46 -4.81 -10.06 -4.74
C ARG A 46 -3.32 -9.92 -4.43
N LYS A 47 -2.62 -11.03 -4.21
CA LYS A 47 -1.18 -11.01 -3.86
C LYS A 47 -0.35 -10.44 -5.00
N LYS A 48 -0.58 -10.91 -6.23
CA LYS A 48 0.15 -10.44 -7.41
C LYS A 48 -0.07 -8.95 -7.67
N LEU A 49 -1.30 -8.46 -7.53
CA LEU A 49 -1.63 -7.05 -7.72
C LEU A 49 -1.02 -6.15 -6.61
N ALA A 50 -0.99 -6.61 -5.36
CA ALA A 50 -0.30 -5.91 -4.28
C ALA A 50 1.21 -5.81 -4.54
N LEU A 51 1.84 -6.89 -5.01
CA LEU A 51 3.28 -6.92 -5.29
C LEU A 51 3.65 -6.00 -6.46
N THR A 52 2.91 -6.04 -7.57
CA THR A 52 3.18 -5.15 -8.71
C THR A 52 3.01 -3.68 -8.34
N SER A 53 1.99 -3.37 -7.54
CA SER A 53 1.76 -2.03 -7.00
C SER A 53 2.88 -1.57 -6.08
N LEU A 54 3.30 -2.40 -5.13
CA LEU A 54 4.40 -2.08 -4.21
C LEU A 54 5.74 -1.88 -4.94
N SER A 55 6.04 -2.67 -5.98
CA SER A 55 7.21 -2.45 -6.83
C SER A 55 7.18 -1.08 -7.52
N GLY A 56 6.03 -0.71 -8.10
CA GLY A 56 5.87 0.60 -8.75
C GLY A 56 5.93 1.77 -7.76
N VAL A 57 5.35 1.60 -6.57
CA VAL A 57 5.45 2.56 -5.47
C VAL A 57 6.91 2.73 -5.01
N PHE A 58 7.66 1.64 -4.87
CA PHE A 58 9.07 1.70 -4.49
C PHE A 58 9.89 2.49 -5.52
N VAL A 59 9.76 2.17 -6.81
CA VAL A 59 10.47 2.86 -7.89
C VAL A 59 10.10 4.34 -7.96
N SER A 60 8.81 4.68 -7.83
CA SER A 60 8.37 6.09 -7.85
C SER A 60 8.88 6.89 -6.65
N LEU A 61 8.98 6.28 -5.47
CA LEU A 61 9.58 6.91 -4.29
C LEU A 61 11.08 7.15 -4.46
N LEU A 62 11.80 6.25 -5.12
CA LEU A 62 13.22 6.46 -5.46
C LEU A 62 13.41 7.60 -6.46
N ILE A 63 12.52 7.72 -7.47
CA ILE A 63 12.55 8.83 -8.43
C ILE A 63 12.29 10.16 -7.72
N LEU A 64 11.29 10.21 -6.83
CA LEU A 64 11.00 11.39 -6.01
C LEU A 64 12.18 11.77 -5.12
N SER A 65 12.75 10.80 -4.39
CA SER A 65 13.91 11.01 -3.53
C SER A 65 15.09 11.57 -4.32
N GLY A 66 15.41 10.97 -5.47
CA GLY A 66 16.49 11.43 -6.35
C GLY A 66 16.26 12.84 -6.91
N ALA A 67 15.01 13.18 -7.27
CA ALA A 67 14.67 14.51 -7.76
C ALA A 67 14.93 15.59 -6.70
N PHE A 68 14.47 15.37 -5.46
CA PHE A 68 14.68 16.32 -4.36
C PHE A 68 16.13 16.39 -3.88
N PHE A 69 16.88 15.29 -3.91
CA PHE A 69 18.32 15.33 -3.63
C PHE A 69 19.11 16.09 -4.72
N ALA A 70 18.77 15.90 -5.99
CA ALA A 70 19.41 16.61 -7.10
C ALA A 70 19.11 18.12 -7.07
N GLU A 71 17.89 18.50 -6.70
CA GLU A 71 17.48 19.90 -6.50
C GLU A 71 18.25 20.59 -5.36
N SER A 72 18.56 19.86 -4.28
CA SER A 72 19.36 20.40 -3.17
C SER A 72 20.84 20.64 -3.52
N SER A 73 21.36 19.98 -4.56
CA SER A 73 22.78 19.99 -4.91
C SER A 73 23.14 20.89 -6.10
N ASN A 74 22.20 21.20 -6.98
CA ASN A 74 22.40 22.05 -8.16
C ASN A 74 21.32 23.12 -8.23
N SER A 75 21.70 24.37 -8.53
CA SER A 75 20.80 25.51 -8.65
C SER A 75 19.55 25.19 -9.49
N THR A 76 18.39 25.18 -8.83
CA THR A 76 17.01 25.32 -9.34
C THR A 76 16.82 25.21 -10.85
N ASN A 77 16.98 24.00 -11.39
CA ASN A 77 16.51 23.69 -12.74
C ASN A 77 15.05 23.24 -12.66
N ALA A 78 14.17 23.90 -13.42
CA ALA A 78 12.74 23.54 -13.53
C ALA A 78 12.50 22.07 -13.94
N LEU A 79 13.52 21.43 -14.53
CA LEU A 79 13.53 20.01 -14.89
C LEU A 79 13.35 19.08 -13.68
N TYR A 80 13.94 19.40 -12.52
CA TYR A 80 13.80 18.57 -11.31
C TYR A 80 12.39 18.62 -10.72
N GLY A 81 11.75 19.80 -10.77
CA GLY A 81 10.34 19.95 -10.38
C GLY A 81 9.39 19.10 -11.22
N TRP A 82 9.61 19.05 -12.54
CA TRP A 82 8.83 18.18 -13.44
C TRP A 82 9.06 16.68 -13.18
N ILE A 83 10.29 16.27 -12.85
CA ILE A 83 10.59 14.89 -12.46
C ILE A 83 9.88 14.54 -11.15
N ALA A 84 9.83 15.45 -10.18
CA ALA A 84 9.09 15.23 -8.93
C ALA A 84 7.58 15.08 -9.18
N VAL A 85 6.98 15.91 -10.04
CA VAL A 85 5.57 15.77 -10.44
C VAL A 85 5.31 14.44 -11.14
N LEU A 86 6.20 14.02 -12.06
CA LEU A 86 6.10 12.72 -12.72
C LEU A 86 6.21 11.56 -11.73
N GLY A 87 7.15 11.63 -10.79
CA GLY A 87 7.31 10.64 -9.71
C GLY A 87 6.06 10.53 -8.84
N LEU A 88 5.44 11.66 -8.50
CA LEU A 88 4.17 11.68 -7.76
C LEU A 88 3.03 11.06 -8.57
N ALA A 89 2.93 11.38 -9.86
CA ALA A 89 1.92 10.81 -10.76
C ALA A 89 2.09 9.29 -10.89
N LEU A 90 3.31 8.80 -11.06
CA LEU A 90 3.63 7.37 -11.07
C LEU A 90 3.28 6.70 -9.74
N TYR A 91 3.62 7.33 -8.61
CA TYR A 91 3.25 6.83 -7.29
C TYR A 91 1.74 6.60 -7.19
N ILE A 92 0.92 7.58 -7.59
CA ILE A 92 -0.55 7.44 -7.57
C ILE A 92 -1.03 6.39 -8.57
N GLY A 93 -0.46 6.37 -9.77
CA GLY A 93 -0.83 5.43 -10.82
C GLY A 93 -0.59 3.97 -10.44
N PHE A 94 0.47 3.67 -9.67
CA PHE A 94 0.73 2.33 -9.16
C PHE A 94 0.02 2.04 -7.84
N PHE A 95 -0.07 3.02 -6.94
CA PHE A 95 -0.71 2.86 -5.63
C PHE A 95 -2.21 2.59 -5.76
N SER A 96 -2.89 3.36 -6.60
CA SER A 96 -4.36 3.38 -6.70
C SER A 96 -4.97 2.02 -7.10
N PRO A 97 -4.56 1.35 -8.19
CA PRO A 97 -5.16 0.08 -8.59
C PRO A 97 -4.81 -1.11 -7.67
N GLY A 98 -3.69 -1.05 -6.93
CA GLY A 98 -3.25 -2.16 -6.08
C GLY A 98 -3.45 -1.89 -4.60
N MET A 99 -2.57 -1.10 -3.99
CA MET A 99 -2.60 -0.81 -2.56
C MET A 99 -3.84 -0.03 -2.10
N GLY A 100 -4.62 0.56 -3.02
CA GLY A 100 -5.92 1.14 -2.72
C GLY A 100 -6.96 0.09 -2.29
N PRO A 101 -7.44 -0.78 -3.19
CA PRO A 101 -8.50 -1.74 -2.88
C PRO A 101 -8.00 -3.04 -2.23
N VAL A 102 -6.81 -3.53 -2.60
CA VAL A 102 -6.37 -4.89 -2.25
C VAL A 102 -6.29 -5.15 -0.75
N PRO A 103 -5.71 -4.27 0.10
CA PRO A 103 -5.62 -4.53 1.53
C PRO A 103 -6.99 -4.67 2.19
N TRP A 104 -7.99 -3.90 1.76
CA TRP A 104 -9.36 -3.97 2.29
C TRP A 104 -10.04 -5.28 1.87
N THR A 105 -9.87 -5.69 0.62
CA THR A 105 -10.40 -6.96 0.11
C THR A 105 -9.76 -8.15 0.84
N VAL A 106 -8.44 -8.19 0.96
CA VAL A 106 -7.71 -9.24 1.67
C VAL A 106 -8.17 -9.28 3.14
N ASN A 107 -8.27 -8.12 3.79
CA ASN A 107 -8.75 -8.03 5.17
C ASN A 107 -10.19 -8.58 5.35
N SER A 108 -11.05 -8.54 4.33
CA SER A 108 -12.37 -9.19 4.39
C SER A 108 -12.34 -10.69 4.10
N GLU A 109 -11.35 -11.17 3.36
CA GLU A 109 -11.25 -12.56 2.87
C GLU A 109 -10.46 -13.46 3.84
N ILE A 110 -9.50 -12.93 4.61
CA ILE A 110 -8.62 -13.79 5.44
C ILE A 110 -9.24 -14.29 6.74
N TYR A 111 -10.25 -13.60 7.28
CA TYR A 111 -10.76 -13.90 8.62
C TYR A 111 -11.89 -14.92 8.60
N PRO A 112 -11.92 -15.85 9.58
CA PRO A 112 -13.06 -16.73 9.82
C PRO A 112 -14.33 -15.92 10.04
N GLU A 113 -15.47 -16.46 9.59
CA GLU A 113 -16.75 -15.76 9.61
C GLU A 113 -17.13 -15.27 11.02
N ALA A 114 -16.89 -16.10 12.04
CA ALA A 114 -17.22 -15.80 13.43
C ALA A 114 -16.50 -14.55 14.01
N TYR A 115 -15.29 -14.24 13.53
CA TYR A 115 -14.45 -13.17 14.10
C TYR A 115 -14.16 -12.03 13.12
N ARG A 116 -14.67 -12.10 11.89
CA ARG A 116 -14.40 -11.13 10.81
C ARG A 116 -14.68 -9.68 11.22
N GLY A 117 -15.77 -9.44 11.95
CA GLY A 117 -16.11 -8.09 12.42
C GLY A 117 -15.08 -7.53 13.40
N MET A 118 -14.64 -8.33 14.37
CA MET A 118 -13.65 -7.91 15.38
C MET A 118 -12.27 -7.71 14.75
N CYS A 119 -11.78 -8.69 13.98
CA CYS A 119 -10.49 -8.59 13.31
C CYS A 119 -10.46 -7.44 12.30
N GLY A 120 -11.55 -7.25 11.55
CA GLY A 120 -11.71 -6.14 10.62
C GLY A 120 -11.66 -4.78 11.32
N GLY A 121 -12.36 -4.64 12.47
CA GLY A 121 -12.33 -3.44 13.29
C GLY A 121 -10.93 -3.13 13.83
N MET A 122 -10.23 -4.13 14.39
CA MET A 122 -8.87 -3.98 14.89
C MET A 122 -7.89 -3.55 13.79
N ALA A 123 -7.97 -4.18 12.62
CA ALA A 123 -7.14 -3.81 11.47
C ALA A 123 -7.41 -2.37 11.01
N ALA A 124 -8.68 -1.95 10.97
CA ALA A 124 -9.06 -0.57 10.64
C ALA A 124 -8.54 0.42 11.68
N THR A 125 -8.63 0.11 12.98
CA THR A 125 -8.08 0.96 14.04
C THR A 125 -6.57 1.14 13.90
N VAL A 126 -5.82 0.05 13.67
CA VAL A 126 -4.37 0.12 13.43
C VAL A 126 -4.06 0.93 12.18
N ASN A 127 -4.85 0.78 11.12
CA ASN A 127 -4.71 1.58 9.89
C ASN A 127 -4.87 3.08 10.16
N TRP A 128 -5.92 3.49 10.87
CA TRP A 128 -6.18 4.89 11.17
C TRP A 128 -5.16 5.49 12.14
N ILE A 129 -4.70 4.72 13.14
CA ILE A 129 -3.61 5.15 14.03
C ILE A 129 -2.32 5.34 13.23
N SER A 130 -1.97 4.39 12.37
CA SER A 130 -0.78 4.49 11.51
C SER A 130 -0.88 5.69 10.57
N ASN A 131 -2.06 5.95 10.02
CA ASN A 131 -2.34 7.12 9.19
C ASN A 131 -2.12 8.42 9.97
N LEU A 132 -2.62 8.51 11.20
CA LEU A 132 -2.43 9.67 12.08
C LEU A 132 -0.95 9.92 12.37
N ILE A 133 -0.19 8.86 12.69
CA ILE A 133 1.25 8.95 12.95
C ILE A 133 1.97 9.48 11.72
N VAL A 134 1.70 8.93 10.53
CA VAL A 134 2.34 9.37 9.28
C VAL A 134 1.97 10.81 8.95
N ALA A 135 0.70 11.20 9.09
CA ALA A 135 0.28 12.58 8.85
C ALA A 135 0.98 13.57 9.80
N GLN A 136 1.07 13.27 11.09
CA GLN A 136 1.72 14.18 12.04
C GLN A 136 3.26 14.22 11.86
N SER A 137 3.88 13.08 11.56
CA SER A 137 5.34 12.97 11.46
C SER A 137 5.90 13.43 10.12
N PHE A 138 5.13 13.40 9.02
CA PHE A 138 5.65 13.64 7.67
C PHE A 138 6.29 15.03 7.51
N LEU A 139 5.60 16.09 7.90
CA LEU A 139 6.13 17.46 7.80
C LEU A 139 7.34 17.66 8.71
N SER A 140 7.27 17.18 9.95
CA SER A 140 8.37 17.24 10.91
C SER A 140 9.63 16.53 10.38
N LEU A 141 9.45 15.38 9.73
CA LEU A 141 10.55 14.61 9.14
C LEU A 141 11.11 15.29 7.88
N ALA A 142 10.23 15.86 7.05
CA ALA A 142 10.64 16.62 5.86
C ALA A 142 11.43 17.88 6.23
N GLU A 143 11.07 18.58 7.30
CA GLU A 143 11.82 19.74 7.79
C GLU A 143 13.16 19.36 8.44
N ALA A 144 13.21 18.27 9.21
CA ALA A 144 14.41 17.86 9.93
C ALA A 144 15.46 17.14 9.05
N ALA A 145 15.01 16.23 8.18
CA ALA A 145 15.88 15.36 7.37
C ALA A 145 15.95 15.77 5.88
N GLY A 146 15.07 16.67 5.44
CA GLY A 146 14.88 17.01 4.03
C GLY A 146 13.90 16.09 3.32
N THR A 147 13.16 16.63 2.34
CA THR A 147 12.14 15.91 1.56
C THR A 147 12.70 14.66 0.87
N GLY A 148 13.90 14.75 0.30
CA GLY A 148 14.58 13.62 -0.35
C GLY A 148 14.82 12.43 0.58
N ALA A 149 15.27 12.68 1.81
CA ALA A 149 15.50 11.64 2.81
C ALA A 149 14.18 11.04 3.32
N THR A 150 13.15 11.86 3.51
CA THR A 150 11.81 11.40 3.89
C THR A 150 11.25 10.40 2.88
N PHE A 151 11.34 10.70 1.57
CA PHE A 151 10.90 9.76 0.54
C PHE A 151 11.73 8.46 0.51
N LEU A 152 13.02 8.53 0.84
CA LEU A 152 13.87 7.34 0.94
C LEU A 152 13.47 6.45 2.12
N ILE A 153 13.12 7.04 3.28
CA ILE A 153 12.59 6.31 4.42
C ILE A 153 11.27 5.62 4.05
N LEU A 154 10.37 6.33 3.35
CA LEU A 154 9.13 5.75 2.84
C LEU A 154 9.38 4.61 1.84
N ALA A 155 10.41 4.73 0.98
CA ALA A 155 10.82 3.66 0.08
C ALA A 155 11.31 2.44 0.86
N GLY A 156 12.07 2.64 1.94
CA GLY A 156 12.49 1.57 2.84
C GLY A 156 11.30 0.84 3.48
N ILE A 157 10.30 1.57 3.97
CA ILE A 157 9.06 1.00 4.50
C ILE A 157 8.29 0.22 3.41
N ALA A 158 8.21 0.75 2.19
CA ALA A 158 7.58 0.07 1.07
C ALA A 158 8.30 -1.24 0.70
N ALA A 159 9.64 -1.28 0.81
CA ALA A 159 10.42 -2.51 0.60
C ALA A 159 10.15 -3.56 1.70
N VAL A 160 10.05 -3.14 2.97
CA VAL A 160 9.65 -4.06 4.05
C VAL A 160 8.24 -4.58 3.83
N ALA A 161 7.31 -3.72 3.40
CA ALA A 161 5.95 -4.13 3.06
C ALA A 161 5.94 -5.13 1.89
N PHE A 162 6.78 -4.94 0.88
CA PHE A 162 6.92 -5.88 -0.24
C PHE A 162 7.37 -7.27 0.23
N VAL A 163 8.41 -7.33 1.08
CA VAL A 163 8.88 -8.59 1.68
C VAL A 163 7.79 -9.23 2.53
N PHE A 164 7.06 -8.44 3.33
CA PHE A 164 5.95 -8.92 4.14
C PHE A 164 4.84 -9.56 3.31
N VAL A 165 4.45 -8.94 2.19
CA VAL A 165 3.42 -9.49 1.28
C VAL A 165 3.90 -10.80 0.64
N ILE A 166 5.18 -10.92 0.29
CA ILE A 166 5.73 -12.18 -0.23
C ILE A 166 5.66 -13.29 0.83
N ALA A 167 6.12 -13.00 2.05
CA ALA A 167 6.30 -14.00 3.10
C ALA A 167 4.98 -14.43 3.77
N TYR A 168 4.12 -13.47 4.12
CA TYR A 168 2.98 -13.73 5.01
C TYR A 168 1.63 -13.78 4.31
N VAL A 169 1.43 -13.00 3.25
CA VAL A 169 0.12 -12.90 2.58
C VAL A 169 -0.07 -14.08 1.61
N PRO A 170 -1.08 -14.96 1.83
CA PRO A 170 -1.45 -15.98 0.84
C PRO A 170 -2.21 -15.36 -0.34
N GLU A 171 -2.26 -16.06 -1.47
CA GLU A 171 -3.16 -15.69 -2.56
C GLU A 171 -4.57 -16.16 -2.19
N THR A 172 -5.54 -15.23 -2.13
CA THR A 172 -6.94 -15.50 -1.78
C THR A 172 -7.85 -15.63 -3.00
N LYS A 173 -7.31 -15.38 -4.21
CA LYS A 173 -8.09 -15.42 -5.45
C LYS A 173 -8.75 -16.79 -5.66
N GLY A 174 -10.09 -16.78 -5.71
CA GLY A 174 -10.90 -17.93 -6.10
C GLY A 174 -11.02 -19.02 -5.03
N LEU A 175 -10.59 -18.74 -3.80
CA LEU A 175 -10.75 -19.65 -2.67
C LEU A 175 -12.05 -19.38 -1.93
N THR A 176 -12.69 -20.43 -1.43
CA THR A 176 -13.80 -20.31 -0.48
C THR A 176 -13.28 -19.92 0.91
N PHE A 177 -14.16 -19.43 1.78
CA PHE A 177 -13.78 -19.09 3.16
C PHE A 177 -13.25 -20.30 3.93
N GLU A 178 -13.79 -21.49 3.70
CA GLU A 178 -13.34 -22.74 4.32
C GLU A 178 -11.93 -23.12 3.86
N GLU A 179 -11.61 -22.92 2.58
CA GLU A 179 -10.27 -23.17 2.04
C GLU A 179 -9.23 -22.20 2.63
N VAL A 180 -9.60 -20.92 2.81
CA VAL A 180 -8.74 -19.94 3.48
C VAL A 180 -8.52 -20.30 4.95
N GLU A 181 -9.56 -20.73 5.66
CA GLU A 181 -9.43 -21.21 7.04
C GLU A 181 -8.50 -22.43 7.12
N LYS A 182 -8.62 -23.37 6.18
CA LYS A 182 -7.75 -24.54 6.10
C LYS A 182 -6.27 -24.16 5.91
N ILE A 183 -5.97 -23.16 5.07
CA ILE A 183 -4.60 -22.64 4.90
C ILE A 183 -4.03 -22.15 6.24
N TRP A 184 -4.85 -21.46 7.04
CA TRP A 184 -4.41 -20.99 8.35
C TRP A 184 -4.22 -22.13 9.34
N LYS A 185 -5.11 -23.12 9.36
CA LYS A 185 -4.98 -24.33 10.20
C LYS A 185 -3.72 -25.13 9.85
N GLU A 186 -3.44 -25.34 8.57
CA GLU A 186 -2.23 -26.01 8.10
C GLU A 186 -0.96 -25.26 8.52
N ARG A 187 -0.97 -23.92 8.43
CA ARG A 187 0.16 -23.08 8.87
C ARG A 187 0.36 -23.06 10.38
N ALA A 188 -0.71 -23.17 11.17
CA ALA A 188 -0.66 -23.11 12.63
C ALA A 188 -0.25 -24.44 13.28
N TRP A 189 -0.79 -25.56 12.80
CA TRP A 189 -0.61 -26.87 13.44
C TRP A 189 0.29 -27.83 12.66
N GLY A 190 0.69 -27.50 11.43
CA GLY A 190 1.38 -28.44 10.54
C GLY A 190 0.46 -29.60 10.11
N ARG A 191 0.92 -30.40 9.15
CA ARG A 191 0.11 -31.48 8.53
C ARG A 191 -0.32 -32.54 9.55
N ASP A 192 0.49 -32.78 10.59
CA ASP A 192 0.24 -33.78 11.63
C ASP A 192 -0.87 -33.38 12.62
N GLY A 193 -1.11 -32.08 12.84
CA GLY A 193 -2.17 -31.61 13.74
C GLY A 193 -3.57 -31.73 13.15
N GLN A 194 -3.71 -31.67 11.81
CA GLN A 194 -4.99 -31.93 11.14
C GLN A 194 -5.40 -33.39 11.21
N ASP A 195 -4.45 -34.31 11.17
CA ASP A 195 -4.72 -35.74 11.36
C ASP A 195 -5.14 -36.02 12.81
N ALA A 196 -4.52 -35.34 13.80
CA ALA A 196 -4.92 -35.45 15.20
C ALA A 196 -6.35 -34.90 15.46
N GLU A 197 -6.72 -33.78 14.85
CA GLU A 197 -8.07 -33.19 15.01
C GLU A 197 -9.16 -34.05 14.34
N ARG A 198 -8.88 -34.59 13.13
CA ARG A 198 -9.76 -35.57 12.47
C ARG A 198 -9.98 -36.84 13.29
N LEU A 199 -8.93 -37.32 13.96
CA LEU A 199 -9.02 -38.48 14.84
C LEU A 199 -9.85 -38.19 16.11
N LEU A 200 -9.81 -36.95 16.61
CA LEU A 200 -10.64 -36.52 17.73
C LEU A 200 -12.10 -36.33 17.34
N GLU A 201 -12.39 -35.81 16.15
CA GLU A 201 -13.76 -35.72 15.63
C GLU A 201 -14.35 -37.12 15.40
N GLN A 202 -13.60 -38.05 14.79
CA GLN A 202 -14.03 -39.44 14.61
C GLN A 202 -14.24 -40.19 15.93
N GLY A 203 -13.44 -39.89 16.96
CA GLY A 203 -13.59 -40.50 18.28
C GLY A 203 -14.77 -39.95 19.09
N ASN A 204 -15.33 -38.80 18.73
CA ASN A 204 -16.49 -38.21 19.39
C ASN A 204 -17.82 -38.65 18.75
N GLU A 205 -17.77 -39.27 17.56
CA GLU A 205 -18.93 -39.82 16.84
C GLU A 205 -19.15 -41.33 17.10
N SER A 206 -18.28 -41.98 17.88
CA SER A 206 -18.37 -43.40 18.28
C SER A 206 -18.81 -43.59 19.73
#